data_AF-A0A1E3AQJ0-F1
#
_entry.id   AF-A0A1E3AQJ0-F1
#
_cell.length_a   1.000
_cell.length_b   1.000
_cell.length_c   1.000
_cell.angle_alpha   90.00
_cell.angle_beta   90.00
_cell.angle_gamma   90.00
#
_symmetry.space_group_name_H-M   'P 1'
#
loop_
_entity.id
_entity.type
_entity.pdbx_description
1 polymer ?
#
loop_
_entity_poly.entity_id
_entity_poly.type
_entity_poly.pdbx_seq_one_letter_code
_entity_poly.pdbx_strand_id
1 'polypeptide(L)'
;MEEDKELRRLSMKLGSALNKYGFVNDYWITLENMSENYDFILEDIDPGAFTGWSDDKITEKASEMLRVTGELFEKMLEDCERDLLDAVAGIAALGDEKARLVWEDTVSWEELVDMDAEEIYLRLTGGEEEMEGGEDEEE
;
A
#
# COMPACT_ATOMS: atom_id res chain seq x y z
N MET A 1 33.55 -8.64 4.47
CA MET A 1 33.89 -8.45 3.04
C MET A 1 32.87 -9.04 2.07
N GLU A 2 32.35 -10.26 2.25
CA GLU A 2 31.22 -10.79 1.44
C GLU A 2 29.87 -10.59 2.15
N GLU A 3 29.82 -10.84 3.46
CA GLU A 3 28.63 -10.55 4.29
C GLU A 3 28.22 -9.07 4.28
N ASP A 4 29.17 -8.14 4.34
CA ASP A 4 28.87 -6.70 4.25
C ASP A 4 28.23 -6.30 2.90
N LYS A 5 28.57 -7.02 1.82
CA LYS A 5 27.97 -6.77 0.50
C LYS A 5 26.54 -7.31 0.44
N GLU A 6 26.30 -8.44 1.08
CA GLU A 6 24.97 -9.06 1.18
C GLU A 6 24.02 -8.18 2.00
N LEU A 7 24.46 -7.70 3.17
CA LEU A 7 23.72 -6.75 3.99
C LEU A 7 23.38 -5.47 3.21
N ARG A 8 24.37 -4.86 2.57
CA ARG A 8 24.16 -3.65 1.77
C ARG A 8 23.21 -3.87 0.59
N ARG A 9 23.25 -5.05 -0.04
CA ARG A 9 22.34 -5.41 -1.12
C ARG A 9 20.90 -5.53 -0.61
N LEU A 10 20.71 -6.12 0.57
CA LEU A 10 19.39 -6.26 1.20
C LEU A 10 18.84 -4.90 1.65
N SER A 11 19.66 -4.02 2.24
CA SER A 11 19.26 -2.63 2.55
C SER A 11 18.80 -1.88 1.30
N MET A 12 19.57 -1.96 0.20
CA MET A 12 19.19 -1.33 -1.07
C MET A 12 17.89 -1.90 -1.65
N LYS A 13 17.68 -3.22 -1.53
CA LYS A 13 16.47 -3.89 -1.99
C LYS A 13 15.25 -3.44 -1.19
N LEU A 14 15.35 -3.44 0.15
CA LEU A 14 14.30 -3.00 1.05
C LEU A 14 13.96 -1.52 0.82
N GLY A 15 14.96 -0.64 0.79
CA GLY A 15 14.74 0.80 0.56
C GLY A 15 14.11 1.07 -0.80
N SER A 16 14.50 0.33 -1.84
CA SER A 16 13.84 0.45 -3.15
C SER A 16 12.40 -0.05 -3.13
N ALA A 17 12.09 -1.13 -2.41
CA ALA A 17 10.74 -1.68 -2.35
C ALA A 17 9.80 -0.73 -1.58
N LEU A 18 10.24 -0.20 -0.44
CA LEU A 18 9.49 0.79 0.34
C LEU A 18 9.17 2.05 -0.47
N ASN A 19 10.16 2.59 -1.19
CA ASN A 19 9.96 3.78 -2.01
C ASN A 19 8.96 3.55 -3.15
N LYS A 20 9.02 2.39 -3.82
CA LYS A 20 8.06 2.05 -4.88
C LYS A 20 6.65 1.88 -4.32
N TYR A 21 6.53 1.13 -3.23
CA TYR A 21 5.25 0.90 -2.57
C TYR A 21 4.61 2.23 -2.13
N GLY A 22 5.35 3.07 -1.40
CA GLY A 22 4.85 4.38 -0.96
C GLY A 22 4.40 5.25 -2.13
N PHE A 23 5.21 5.35 -3.19
CA PHE A 23 4.83 6.09 -4.39
C PHE A 23 3.54 5.57 -5.02
N VAL A 24 3.43 4.26 -5.27
CA VAL A 24 2.25 3.68 -5.92
C VAL A 24 1.00 3.81 -5.03
N ASN A 25 1.16 3.60 -3.72
CA ASN A 25 0.08 3.73 -2.74
C ASN A 25 -0.50 5.16 -2.69
N ASP A 26 0.36 6.18 -2.69
CA ASP A 26 -0.09 7.58 -2.70
C ASP A 26 -0.92 7.93 -3.95
N TYR A 27 -0.49 7.43 -5.12
CA TYR A 27 -1.25 7.60 -6.36
C TYR A 27 -2.56 6.83 -6.35
N TRP A 28 -2.56 5.61 -5.81
CA TRP A 28 -3.76 4.79 -5.67
C TRP A 28 -4.82 5.49 -4.80
N ILE A 29 -4.44 5.96 -3.61
CA ILE A 29 -5.32 6.73 -2.71
C ILE A 29 -5.85 7.99 -3.41
N THR A 30 -4.99 8.72 -4.12
CA THR A 30 -5.41 9.91 -4.85
C THR A 30 -6.48 9.57 -5.91
N LEU A 31 -6.30 8.47 -6.61
CA LEU A 31 -7.20 8.02 -7.67
C LEU A 31 -8.53 7.52 -7.12
N GLU A 32 -8.53 6.80 -6.01
CA GLU A 32 -9.73 6.36 -5.30
C GLU A 32 -10.58 7.56 -4.87
N ASN A 33 -9.96 8.55 -4.21
CA ASN A 33 -10.62 9.81 -3.86
C ASN A 33 -11.19 10.54 -5.08
N MET A 34 -10.47 10.53 -6.22
CA MET A 34 -10.99 11.13 -7.46
C MET A 34 -12.18 10.35 -8.02
N SER A 35 -12.18 9.02 -7.93
CA SER A 35 -13.29 8.17 -8.35
C SER A 35 -14.54 8.46 -7.53
N GLU A 36 -14.43 8.50 -6.19
CA GLU A 36 -15.55 8.80 -5.29
C GLU A 36 -16.15 10.18 -5.56
N ASN A 37 -15.30 11.19 -5.73
CA ASN A 37 -15.76 12.55 -6.07
C ASN A 37 -16.45 12.58 -7.43
N TYR A 38 -15.97 11.78 -8.39
CA TYR A 38 -16.57 11.71 -9.72
C TYR A 38 -17.94 11.04 -9.68
N ASP A 39 -18.08 9.93 -8.94
CA ASP A 39 -19.35 9.24 -8.75
C ASP A 39 -20.40 10.15 -8.11
N PHE A 40 -20.03 10.89 -7.05
CA PHE A 40 -20.90 11.89 -6.43
C PHE A 40 -21.39 12.95 -7.44
N ILE A 41 -20.51 13.42 -8.33
CA ILE A 41 -20.87 14.40 -9.37
C ILE A 41 -21.80 13.78 -10.42
N LEU A 42 -21.57 12.52 -10.81
CA LEU A 42 -22.37 11.84 -11.81
C LEU A 42 -23.80 11.58 -11.33
N GLU A 43 -23.99 11.27 -10.05
CA GLU A 43 -25.33 11.13 -9.46
C GLU A 43 -26.23 12.35 -9.75
N ASP A 44 -25.66 13.56 -9.70
CA ASP A 44 -26.39 14.80 -9.91
C ASP A 44 -26.45 15.25 -11.38
N ILE A 45 -25.36 15.09 -12.13
CA ILE A 45 -25.19 15.69 -13.46
C ILE A 45 -25.56 14.70 -14.59
N ASP A 46 -25.29 13.42 -14.40
CA ASP A 46 -25.57 12.38 -15.40
C ASP A 46 -25.95 11.04 -14.75
N PRO A 47 -27.16 10.93 -14.14
CA PRO A 47 -27.60 9.74 -13.43
C PRO A 47 -27.64 8.49 -14.33
N GLY A 48 -27.77 8.67 -15.64
CA GLY A 48 -27.69 7.58 -16.63
C GLY A 48 -26.30 6.97 -16.66
N ALA A 49 -25.26 7.80 -16.73
CA ALA A 49 -23.87 7.32 -16.67
C ALA A 49 -23.56 6.66 -15.32
N PHE A 50 -24.04 7.24 -14.21
CA PHE A 50 -23.89 6.65 -12.86
C PHE A 50 -24.52 5.25 -12.76
N THR A 51 -25.75 5.08 -13.27
CA THR A 51 -26.48 3.81 -13.20
C THR A 51 -26.07 2.78 -14.27
N GLY A 52 -25.06 3.08 -15.10
CA GLY A 52 -24.55 2.18 -16.13
C GLY A 52 -25.40 2.13 -17.41
N TRP A 53 -26.22 3.15 -17.67
CA TRP A 53 -26.90 3.32 -18.97
C TRP A 53 -25.93 3.95 -19.98
N SER A 54 -25.57 3.17 -20.98
CA SER A 54 -24.65 3.58 -22.04
C SER A 54 -25.35 4.45 -23.08
N ASP A 55 -24.82 5.66 -23.29
CA ASP A 55 -25.33 6.63 -24.26
C ASP A 55 -24.16 7.35 -24.99
N ASP A 56 -22.98 6.70 -25.03
CA ASP A 56 -21.73 7.16 -25.67
C ASP A 56 -21.20 8.51 -25.14
N LYS A 57 -21.63 8.90 -23.94
CA LYS A 57 -21.29 10.20 -23.36
C LYS A 57 -19.83 10.27 -22.90
N ILE A 58 -19.29 11.48 -22.85
CA ILE A 58 -17.94 11.73 -22.36
C ILE A 58 -17.78 11.38 -20.88
N THR A 59 -18.86 11.45 -20.11
CA THR A 59 -18.95 11.09 -18.69
C THR A 59 -18.71 9.59 -18.48
N GLU A 60 -19.40 8.74 -19.24
CA GLU A 60 -19.19 7.29 -19.24
C GLU A 60 -17.73 6.92 -19.60
N LYS A 61 -17.16 7.57 -20.63
CA LYS A 61 -15.77 7.35 -21.01
C LYS A 61 -14.77 7.78 -19.93
N ALA A 62 -15.07 8.86 -19.21
CA ALA A 62 -14.24 9.32 -18.10
C ALA A 62 -14.33 8.36 -16.91
N SER A 63 -15.52 7.85 -16.57
CA SER A 63 -15.68 6.79 -15.54
C SER A 63 -14.88 5.54 -15.90
N GLU A 64 -14.98 5.09 -17.14
CA GLU A 64 -14.24 3.90 -17.61
C GLU A 64 -12.73 4.13 -17.57
N MET A 65 -12.25 5.33 -17.94
CA MET A 65 -10.83 5.68 -17.81
C MET A 65 -10.37 5.70 -16.36
N LEU A 66 -11.15 6.26 -15.43
CA LEU A 66 -10.84 6.25 -14.00
C LEU A 66 -10.77 4.81 -13.47
N ARG A 67 -11.76 3.99 -13.80
CA ARG A 67 -11.82 2.57 -13.43
C ARG A 67 -10.61 1.78 -13.92
N VAL A 68 -10.29 1.86 -15.22
CA VAL A 68 -9.15 1.13 -15.82
C VAL A 68 -7.82 1.63 -15.29
N THR A 69 -7.69 2.95 -15.07
CA THR A 69 -6.50 3.51 -14.40
C THR A 69 -6.41 2.94 -12.98
N GLY A 70 -7.55 2.80 -12.32
CA GLY A 70 -7.63 2.21 -11.00
C GLY A 70 -7.07 0.79 -10.95
N GLU A 71 -7.65 -0.11 -11.73
CA GLU A 71 -7.20 -1.51 -11.83
C GLU A 71 -5.72 -1.65 -12.18
N LEU A 72 -5.13 -0.67 -12.89
CA LEU A 72 -3.70 -0.66 -13.18
C LEU A 72 -2.87 -0.35 -11.93
N PHE A 73 -3.24 0.68 -11.17
CA PHE A 73 -2.52 1.07 -9.95
C PHE A 73 -2.67 0.03 -8.84
N GLU A 74 -3.83 -0.62 -8.73
CA GLU A 74 -4.05 -1.76 -7.83
C GLU A 74 -3.05 -2.89 -8.12
N LYS A 75 -2.94 -3.33 -9.38
CA LYS A 75 -1.95 -4.36 -9.78
C LYS A 75 -0.52 -3.94 -9.54
N MET A 76 -0.20 -2.66 -9.77
CA MET A 76 1.13 -2.13 -9.48
C MET A 76 1.41 -2.15 -7.97
N LEU A 77 0.40 -1.93 -7.13
CA LEU A 77 0.52 -2.00 -5.68
C LEU A 77 0.78 -3.44 -5.23
N GLU A 78 0.01 -4.41 -5.73
CA GLU A 78 0.21 -5.85 -5.47
C GLU A 78 1.63 -6.30 -5.84
N ASP A 79 2.16 -5.84 -6.98
CA ASP A 79 3.54 -6.14 -7.39
C ASP A 79 4.57 -5.49 -6.46
N CYS A 80 4.31 -4.26 -5.97
CA CYS A 80 5.18 -3.59 -5.00
C CYS A 80 5.17 -4.29 -3.63
N GLU A 81 4.00 -4.75 -3.17
CA GLU A 81 3.86 -5.54 -1.94
C GLU A 81 4.64 -6.84 -2.02
N ARG A 82 4.57 -7.54 -3.15
CA ARG A 82 5.37 -8.74 -3.40
C ARG A 82 6.87 -8.47 -3.36
N ASP A 83 7.33 -7.39 -3.99
CA ASP A 83 8.74 -6.96 -3.94
C ASP A 83 9.18 -6.69 -2.49
N LEU A 84 8.30 -6.08 -1.69
CA LEU A 84 8.54 -5.74 -0.29
C LEU A 84 8.59 -6.98 0.60
N LEU A 85 7.63 -7.89 0.46
CA LEU A 85 7.61 -9.20 1.13
C LEU A 85 8.86 -10.03 0.81
N ASP A 86 9.32 -10.04 -0.45
CA ASP A 86 10.55 -10.73 -0.86
C ASP A 86 11.82 -10.05 -0.30
N ALA A 87 11.78 -8.76 -0.02
CA ALA A 87 12.87 -8.08 0.70
C ALA A 87 12.88 -8.47 2.19
N VAL A 88 11.71 -8.46 2.83
CA VAL A 88 11.52 -8.82 4.25
C VAL A 88 11.91 -10.26 4.52
N ALA A 89 11.47 -11.21 3.68
CA ALA A 89 11.84 -12.61 3.78
C ALA A 89 13.36 -12.83 3.66
N GLY A 90 14.01 -12.08 2.76
CA GLY A 90 15.47 -12.10 2.62
C GLY A 90 16.20 -11.60 3.88
N ILE A 91 15.63 -10.62 4.58
CA ILE A 91 16.18 -10.08 5.83
C ILE A 91 15.96 -11.06 6.99
N ALA A 92 14.77 -11.64 7.12
CA ALA A 92 14.43 -12.61 8.16
C ALA A 92 15.36 -13.84 8.15
N ALA A 93 15.85 -14.23 6.96
CA ALA A 93 16.79 -15.34 6.80
C ALA A 93 18.21 -15.07 7.36
N LEU A 94 18.57 -13.82 7.69
CA LEU A 94 19.89 -13.43 8.18
C LEU A 94 20.12 -13.68 9.69
N GLY A 95 19.04 -13.90 10.46
CA GLY A 95 19.05 -13.92 11.93
C GLY A 95 19.03 -12.51 12.56
N ASP A 96 18.55 -12.43 13.80
CA ASP A 96 18.11 -11.18 14.47
C ASP A 96 19.14 -10.04 14.45
N GLU A 97 20.41 -10.32 14.77
CA GLU A 97 21.46 -9.29 14.87
C GLU A 97 21.75 -8.62 13.52
N LYS A 98 21.77 -9.41 12.44
CA LYS A 98 22.03 -8.94 11.07
C LYS A 98 20.78 -8.30 10.46
N ALA A 99 19.61 -8.85 10.74
CA ALA A 99 18.35 -8.26 10.33
C ALA A 99 18.20 -6.85 10.90
N ARG A 100 18.53 -6.67 12.20
CA ARG A 100 18.55 -5.36 12.85
C ARG A 100 19.39 -4.36 12.05
N LEU A 101 20.64 -4.69 11.72
CA LEU A 101 21.52 -3.79 10.96
C LEU A 101 20.93 -3.32 9.61
N VAL A 102 20.21 -4.19 8.90
CA VAL A 102 19.55 -3.81 7.64
C VAL A 102 18.40 -2.83 7.89
N TRP A 103 17.61 -3.05 8.94
CA TRP A 103 16.54 -2.13 9.34
C TRP A 103 17.08 -0.77 9.78
N GLU A 104 18.12 -0.73 10.62
CA GLU A 104 18.74 0.53 11.08
C GLU A 104 19.35 1.36 9.94
N ASP A 105 19.85 0.70 8.88
CA ASP A 105 20.46 1.35 7.71
C ASP A 105 19.42 1.87 6.70
N THR A 106 18.24 1.26 6.67
CA THR A 106 17.22 1.51 5.63
C THR A 106 16.08 2.39 6.12
N VAL A 107 15.71 2.28 7.39
CA VAL A 107 14.59 3.02 7.99
C VAL A 107 15.16 3.92 9.07
N SER A 108 14.94 5.23 8.96
CA SER A 108 15.25 6.14 10.07
C SER A 108 14.44 5.68 11.27
N TRP A 109 15.09 5.36 12.39
CA TRP A 109 14.39 4.98 13.62
C TRP A 109 13.33 6.01 14.04
N GLU A 110 13.46 7.30 13.68
CA GLU A 110 12.45 8.32 13.96
C GLU A 110 11.12 8.11 13.20
N GLU A 111 11.10 7.40 12.06
CA GLU A 111 9.87 7.01 11.35
C GLU A 111 9.30 5.66 11.85
N LEU A 112 10.10 4.86 12.58
CA LEU A 112 9.67 3.59 13.19
C LEU A 112 9.14 3.74 14.63
N VAL A 113 9.54 4.79 15.35
CA VAL A 113 9.28 4.92 16.80
C VAL A 113 7.79 5.15 17.14
N ASP A 114 6.95 5.47 16.14
CA ASP A 114 5.51 5.58 16.32
C ASP A 114 4.71 4.36 15.80
N MET A 115 5.37 3.31 15.29
CA MET A 115 4.70 2.09 14.79
C MET A 115 5.35 0.85 15.39
N ASP A 116 4.56 0.05 16.11
CA ASP A 116 5.07 -1.16 16.75
C ASP A 116 5.49 -2.20 15.70
N ALA A 117 6.50 -3.01 16.02
CA ALA A 117 7.05 -4.03 15.11
C ALA A 117 5.99 -5.03 14.63
N GLU A 118 4.93 -5.21 15.42
CA GLU A 118 3.74 -5.99 15.11
C GLU A 118 2.88 -5.31 14.06
N GLU A 119 2.72 -3.97 14.11
CA GLU A 119 1.96 -3.17 13.14
C GLU A 119 2.64 -3.16 11.76
N ILE A 120 3.97 -3.09 11.72
CA ILE A 120 4.75 -3.18 10.47
C ILE A 120 4.63 -4.58 9.88
N TYR A 121 4.72 -5.61 10.71
CA TYR A 121 4.56 -6.99 10.26
C TYR A 121 3.13 -7.28 9.78
N LEU A 122 2.10 -6.80 10.49
CA LEU A 122 0.68 -6.95 10.14
C LEU A 122 0.35 -6.22 8.83
N ARG A 123 0.83 -4.98 8.63
CA ARG A 123 0.67 -4.24 7.37
C ARG A 123 1.33 -4.93 6.18
N LEU A 124 2.49 -5.55 6.40
CA LEU A 124 3.23 -6.22 5.34
C LEU A 124 2.68 -7.60 4.99
N THR A 125 2.02 -8.27 5.94
CA THR A 125 1.53 -9.64 5.79
C THR A 125 0.01 -9.75 5.62
N GLY A 126 -0.71 -8.63 5.68
CA GLY A 126 -2.17 -8.59 5.53
C GLY A 126 -2.92 -9.26 6.68
N GLY A 127 -2.30 -9.35 7.87
CA GLY A 127 -2.97 -9.83 9.07
C GLY A 127 -3.83 -8.73 9.65
N GLU A 128 -5.15 -8.82 9.51
CA GLU A 128 -6.07 -8.04 10.34
C GLU A 128 -6.08 -8.65 11.74
N GLU A 129 -5.70 -7.88 12.76
CA GLU A 129 -6.21 -8.13 14.10
C GLU A 129 -7.58 -7.47 14.20
N GLU A 130 -8.63 -8.28 14.32
CA GLU A 130 -9.94 -7.85 14.81
C GLU A 130 -9.76 -7.25 16.21
N MET A 131 -9.50 -5.95 16.30
CA MET A 131 -9.69 -5.20 17.53
C MET A 131 -11.19 -4.90 17.68
N GLU A 132 -11.94 -5.88 18.18
CA GLU A 132 -13.21 -5.60 18.87
C GLU A 132 -12.87 -4.89 20.19
N GLY A 133 -13.05 -3.58 20.18
CA GLY A 133 -13.04 -2.73 21.37
C GLY A 133 -14.16 -3.11 22.32
N GLY A 134 -13.84 -3.11 23.61
CA GLY A 134 -14.81 -3.23 24.68
C GLY A 134 -15.57 -1.93 24.90
N GLU A 135 -16.89 -2.04 25.07
CA GLU A 135 -17.71 -1.17 25.92
C GLU A 135 -18.80 -2.04 26.56
N ASP A 136 -18.49 -2.65 27.71
CA ASP A 136 -19.51 -3.09 28.67
C ASP A 136 -19.63 -1.97 29.73
N GLU A 137 -20.37 -0.91 29.39
CA GLU A 137 -21.05 -0.09 30.40
C GLU A 137 -22.44 -0.69 30.61
N GLU A 138 -22.63 -1.46 31.69
CA GLU A 138 -23.95 -1.68 32.27
C GLU A 138 -23.90 -1.33 33.78
N GLU A 139 -24.45 -0.15 34.11
CA GLU A 139 -25.17 0.09 35.38
C GLU A 139 -26.66 -0.26 35.22
#